data_AF-A0A017HVF2-F1
#
_entry.id   AF-A0A017HVF2-F1
#
_cell.length_a   1.000
_cell.length_b   1.000
_cell.length_c   1.000
_cell.angle_alpha   90.00
_cell.angle_beta   90.00
_cell.angle_gamma   90.00
#
_symmetry.space_group_name_H-M   'P 1'
#
loop_
_entity.id
_entity.type
_entity.pdbx_description
1 polymer ?
#
loop_
_entity_poly.entity_id
_entity_poly.type
_entity_poly.pdbx_seq_one_letter_code
_entity_poly.pdbx_strand_id
1 'polypeptide(L)'
;MIRPLLLALALLPQAALALPWDGTYRLSEDSDCDRVGEEGGALRIEEGVLHGVDSTCRMSEPVDVLDLDATLYVMDCEGEGQTWTERAMLMKAAQGDAIFLAWRGYVFRYDRCPAPEGASAEPADDAPDDGAPDDGAPDDGAPGQEDAAGPSDAAD
;
A
#
# COMPACT_ATOMS: atom_id res chain seq x y z
N MET A 1 -57.06 -8.87 -19.81
CA MET A 1 -56.21 -7.74 -19.38
C MET A 1 -55.45 -8.19 -18.13
N ILE A 2 -54.25 -8.73 -18.29
CA ILE A 2 -53.41 -9.21 -17.17
C ILE A 2 -52.22 -8.26 -17.10
N ARG A 3 -52.12 -7.51 -15.99
CA ARG A 3 -51.05 -6.54 -15.68
C ARG A 3 -49.71 -7.28 -15.55
N PRO A 4 -48.72 -7.06 -16.43
CA PRO A 4 -47.35 -7.47 -16.15
C PRO A 4 -46.73 -6.34 -15.33
N LEU A 5 -46.70 -6.48 -14.01
CA LEU A 5 -46.14 -5.45 -13.15
C LEU A 5 -45.14 -6.08 -12.18
N LEU A 6 -43.90 -5.62 -12.35
CA LEU A 6 -42.78 -5.66 -11.41
C LEU A 6 -42.00 -6.99 -11.29
N LEU A 7 -41.09 -7.20 -12.24
CA LEU A 7 -39.82 -7.87 -11.96
C LEU A 7 -38.66 -6.95 -12.38
N ALA A 8 -38.56 -5.79 -11.73
CA ALA A 8 -37.36 -4.96 -11.76
C ALA A 8 -36.59 -5.23 -10.46
N LEU A 9 -36.01 -6.44 -10.36
CA LEU A 9 -35.09 -6.80 -9.29
C LEU A 9 -33.80 -6.02 -9.56
N ALA A 10 -33.61 -4.93 -8.82
CA ALA A 10 -32.46 -4.05 -8.94
C ALA A 10 -31.15 -4.84 -8.79
N LEU A 11 -30.31 -4.82 -9.84
CA LEU A 11 -28.88 -5.10 -9.71
C LEU A 11 -28.29 -3.95 -8.87
N LEU A 12 -28.24 -4.12 -7.55
CA LEU A 12 -27.41 -3.28 -6.72
C LEU A 12 -25.95 -3.66 -7.00
N PRO A 13 -25.07 -2.70 -7.35
CA PRO A 13 -23.67 -2.98 -7.51
C PRO A 13 -23.15 -3.44 -6.14
N GLN A 14 -22.63 -4.67 -6.09
CA GLN A 14 -21.85 -5.13 -4.96
C GLN A 14 -20.52 -4.37 -5.02
N ALA A 15 -20.48 -3.21 -4.36
CA ALA A 15 -19.22 -2.54 -4.13
C ALA A 15 -18.34 -3.51 -3.33
N ALA A 16 -17.27 -4.00 -3.96
CA ALA A 16 -16.20 -4.70 -3.28
C ALA A 16 -15.61 -3.69 -2.26
N LEU A 17 -16.06 -3.80 -1.02
CA LEU A 17 -15.54 -3.01 0.07
C LEU A 17 -14.13 -3.53 0.34
N ALA A 18 -13.12 -2.72 0.06
CA ALA A 18 -11.76 -3.02 0.43
C ALA A 18 -11.73 -3.35 1.94
N LEU A 19 -11.20 -4.51 2.28
CA LEU A 19 -11.02 -4.88 3.68
C LEU A 19 -9.92 -4.01 4.29
N PRO A 20 -9.96 -3.76 5.61
CA PRO A 20 -8.97 -2.88 6.27
C PRO A 20 -7.52 -3.36 6.15
N TRP A 21 -7.33 -4.60 5.69
CA TRP A 21 -6.03 -5.26 5.55
C TRP A 21 -5.56 -5.36 4.11
N ASP A 22 -6.37 -4.94 3.12
CA ASP A 22 -6.03 -5.07 1.71
C ASP A 22 -4.74 -4.30 1.38
N GLY A 23 -3.79 -4.96 0.72
CA GLY A 23 -2.48 -4.41 0.37
C GLY A 23 -1.42 -5.47 0.08
N THR A 24 -0.27 -5.02 -0.41
CA THR A 24 0.95 -5.84 -0.57
C THR A 24 1.96 -5.42 0.49
N TYR A 25 2.56 -6.39 1.16
CA TYR A 25 3.43 -6.15 2.32
C TYR A 25 4.70 -7.00 2.27
N ARG A 26 5.83 -6.39 2.61
CA ARG A 26 7.16 -7.02 2.64
C ARG A 26 7.61 -7.32 4.06
N LEU A 27 8.30 -8.44 4.25
CA LEU A 27 8.80 -8.86 5.57
C LEU A 27 10.10 -8.14 5.94
N SER A 28 10.92 -7.80 4.93
CA SER A 28 12.19 -7.08 5.07
C SER A 28 12.39 -6.10 3.93
N GLU A 29 13.37 -5.21 4.06
CA GLU A 29 13.76 -4.27 3.00
C GLU A 29 14.24 -4.97 1.72
N ASP A 30 14.81 -6.17 1.87
CA ASP A 30 15.30 -7.00 0.76
C ASP A 30 14.19 -7.80 0.07
N SER A 31 12.96 -7.83 0.61
CA SER A 31 11.88 -8.60 -0.01
C SER A 31 11.36 -7.88 -1.27
N ASP A 32 11.16 -8.65 -2.34
CA ASP A 32 10.69 -8.13 -3.63
C ASP A 32 9.16 -7.94 -3.60
N CYS A 33 8.73 -6.68 -3.70
CA CYS A 33 7.32 -6.30 -3.68
C CYS A 33 6.53 -6.76 -4.91
N ASP A 34 7.20 -7.06 -6.02
CA ASP A 34 6.55 -7.48 -7.27
C ASP A 34 6.36 -9.00 -7.35
N ARG A 35 7.09 -9.76 -6.52
CA ARG A 35 7.04 -11.23 -6.48
C ARG A 35 6.15 -11.72 -5.34
N VAL A 36 4.83 -11.69 -5.51
CA VAL A 36 3.91 -12.09 -4.44
C VAL A 36 3.82 -13.60 -4.27
N GLY A 37 3.92 -14.05 -3.02
CA GLY A 37 3.78 -15.47 -2.64
C GLY A 37 4.98 -16.35 -2.99
N GLU A 38 6.08 -15.74 -3.45
CA GLU A 38 7.32 -16.44 -3.77
C GLU A 38 8.35 -16.31 -2.64
N GLU A 39 9.35 -17.19 -2.61
CA GLU A 39 10.47 -17.08 -1.68
C GLU A 39 11.22 -15.75 -1.89
N GLY A 40 11.40 -15.01 -0.79
CA GLY A 40 11.98 -13.65 -0.80
C GLY A 40 11.03 -12.57 -1.32
N GLY A 41 9.76 -12.91 -1.54
CA GLY A 41 8.73 -12.03 -2.06
C GLY A 41 7.88 -11.34 -0.98
N ALA A 42 6.90 -10.57 -1.44
CA ALA A 42 5.88 -9.96 -0.60
C ALA A 42 4.68 -10.90 -0.39
N LEU A 43 3.90 -10.65 0.67
CA LEU A 43 2.54 -11.17 0.79
C LEU A 43 1.54 -10.17 0.21
N ARG A 44 0.38 -10.66 -0.22
CA ARG A 44 -0.76 -9.82 -0.60
C ARG A 44 -1.99 -10.24 0.19
N ILE A 45 -2.75 -9.25 0.65
CA ILE A 45 -4.10 -9.45 1.14
C ILE A 45 -5.02 -8.70 0.19
N GLU A 46 -5.97 -9.40 -0.40
CA GLU A 46 -7.00 -8.81 -1.24
C GLU A 46 -8.27 -9.66 -1.20
N GLU A 47 -9.44 -9.01 -1.20
CA GLU A 47 -10.73 -9.68 -1.26
C GLU A 47 -10.94 -10.76 -0.17
N GLY A 48 -10.29 -10.58 1.00
CA GLY A 48 -10.36 -11.53 2.11
C GLY A 48 -9.52 -12.78 1.91
N VAL A 49 -8.53 -12.75 1.03
CA VAL A 49 -7.57 -13.82 0.80
C VAL A 49 -6.16 -13.31 1.10
N LEU A 50 -5.41 -14.07 1.91
CA LEU A 50 -4.00 -13.83 2.18
C LEU A 50 -3.17 -14.76 1.28
N HIS A 51 -2.42 -14.18 0.35
CA HIS A 51 -1.42 -14.84 -0.48
C HIS A 51 -0.05 -14.71 0.18
N GLY A 52 0.36 -15.75 0.89
CA GLY A 52 1.64 -15.85 1.57
C GLY A 52 2.64 -16.67 0.76
N VAL A 53 3.86 -16.79 1.27
CA VAL A 53 4.85 -17.69 0.69
C VAL A 53 4.34 -19.13 0.83
N ASP A 54 4.29 -19.85 -0.29
CA ASP A 54 3.86 -21.25 -0.41
C ASP A 54 2.45 -21.57 0.12
N SER A 55 1.63 -20.55 0.39
CA SER A 55 0.30 -20.73 0.97
C SER A 55 -0.68 -19.66 0.55
N THR A 56 -1.94 -20.04 0.38
CA THR A 56 -3.07 -19.13 0.17
C THR A 56 -4.15 -19.42 1.20
N CYS A 57 -4.63 -18.40 1.90
CA CYS A 57 -5.58 -18.56 2.99
C CYS A 57 -6.80 -17.66 2.84
N ARG A 58 -7.99 -18.26 2.83
CA ARG A 58 -9.25 -17.51 2.90
C ARG A 58 -9.50 -17.07 4.33
N MET A 59 -9.69 -15.78 4.52
CA MET A 59 -9.95 -15.15 5.81
C MET A 59 -11.45 -15.09 6.06
N SER A 60 -11.90 -15.57 7.22
CA SER A 60 -13.32 -15.57 7.58
C SER A 60 -13.53 -15.37 9.08
N GLU A 61 -14.80 -15.20 9.48
CA GLU A 61 -15.20 -15.01 10.88
C GLU A 61 -14.40 -13.89 11.59
N PRO A 62 -14.44 -12.64 11.07
CA PRO A 62 -13.72 -11.53 11.70
C PRO A 62 -14.22 -11.29 13.12
N VAL A 63 -13.31 -11.33 14.08
CA VAL A 63 -13.55 -10.93 15.46
C VAL A 63 -12.68 -9.72 15.78
N ASP A 64 -13.32 -8.59 16.04
CA ASP A 64 -12.65 -7.38 16.49
C ASP A 64 -11.97 -7.61 17.84
N VAL A 65 -10.72 -7.13 17.97
CA VAL A 65 -9.99 -7.16 19.23
C VAL A 65 -10.08 -5.78 19.85
N LEU A 66 -10.90 -5.69 20.91
CA LEU A 66 -11.23 -4.45 21.58
C LEU A 66 -9.97 -3.62 21.93
N ASP A 67 -10.03 -2.33 21.56
CA ASP A 67 -9.01 -1.32 21.85
C ASP A 67 -7.60 -1.62 21.31
N LEU A 68 -7.48 -2.48 20.29
CA LEU A 68 -6.18 -2.94 19.76
C LEU A 68 -5.98 -2.78 18.24
N ASP A 69 -6.88 -2.08 17.52
CA ASP A 69 -6.80 -1.90 16.05
C ASP A 69 -6.44 -3.20 15.32
N ALA A 70 -7.09 -4.30 15.74
CA ALA A 70 -6.76 -5.64 15.34
C ALA A 70 -8.01 -6.50 15.10
N THR A 71 -7.88 -7.46 14.20
CA THR A 71 -8.93 -8.42 13.87
C THR A 71 -8.36 -9.82 13.87
N LEU A 72 -9.02 -10.72 14.60
CA LEU A 72 -8.76 -12.15 14.58
C LEU A 72 -9.61 -12.80 13.48
N TYR A 73 -9.00 -13.63 12.66
CA TYR A 73 -9.66 -14.38 11.60
C TYR A 73 -9.50 -15.89 11.80
N VAL A 74 -10.46 -16.64 11.27
CA VAL A 74 -10.28 -18.05 10.89
C VAL A 74 -9.68 -18.08 9.48
N MET A 75 -8.55 -18.76 9.34
CA MET A 75 -7.76 -18.89 8.12
C MET A 75 -7.95 -20.31 7.57
N ASP A 76 -8.66 -20.44 6.45
CA ASP A 76 -8.74 -21.69 5.68
C ASP A 76 -7.66 -21.68 4.60
N CYS A 77 -6.59 -22.43 4.83
CA CYS A 77 -5.37 -22.37 4.03
C CYS A 77 -5.17 -23.60 3.15
N GLU A 78 -4.53 -23.38 2.00
CA GLU A 78 -3.98 -24.39 1.11
C GLU A 78 -2.51 -24.07 0.83
N GLY A 79 -1.65 -25.10 0.83
CA GLY A 79 -0.22 -24.97 0.58
C GLY A 79 0.46 -26.34 0.55
N GLU A 80 1.43 -26.54 -0.34
CA GLU A 80 2.18 -27.80 -0.48
C GLU A 80 1.28 -29.05 -0.66
N GLY A 81 0.11 -28.91 -1.29
CA GLY A 81 -0.85 -29.99 -1.48
C GLY A 81 -1.63 -30.41 -0.22
N GLN A 82 -1.55 -29.61 0.84
CA GLN A 82 -2.25 -29.80 2.10
C GLN A 82 -3.24 -28.67 2.34
N THR A 83 -4.28 -28.95 3.12
CA THR A 83 -5.22 -27.94 3.61
C THR A 83 -5.25 -27.96 5.13
N TRP A 84 -5.39 -26.78 5.74
CA TRP A 84 -5.50 -26.64 7.18
C TRP A 84 -6.33 -25.43 7.55
N THR A 85 -6.92 -25.46 8.73
CA THR A 85 -7.67 -24.33 9.29
C THR A 85 -7.05 -23.92 10.62
N GLU A 86 -6.70 -22.64 10.72
CA GLU A 86 -6.09 -22.06 11.92
C GLU A 86 -6.63 -20.65 12.19
N ARG A 87 -6.12 -20.00 13.24
CA ARG A 87 -6.44 -18.60 13.54
C ARG A 87 -5.19 -17.74 13.43
N ALA A 88 -5.36 -16.58 12.83
CA ALA A 88 -4.34 -15.54 12.77
C ALA A 88 -4.97 -14.18 13.10
N MET A 89 -4.20 -13.32 13.74
CA MET A 89 -4.60 -11.95 14.05
C MET A 89 -3.80 -10.99 13.21
N LEU A 90 -4.50 -10.05 12.58
CA LEU A 90 -3.92 -8.89 11.91
C LEU A 90 -4.11 -7.67 12.80
N MET A 91 -3.08 -6.84 12.92
CA MET A 91 -3.08 -5.64 13.75
C MET A 91 -2.33 -4.53 13.02
N LYS A 92 -2.81 -3.28 13.10
CA LYS A 92 -2.06 -2.14 12.56
C LYS A 92 -0.86 -1.82 13.42
N ALA A 93 0.26 -1.47 12.80
CA ALA A 93 1.35 -0.88 13.55
C ALA A 93 0.97 0.50 14.08
N ALA A 94 1.48 0.85 15.26
CA ALA A 94 1.22 2.16 15.86
C ALA A 94 1.86 3.33 15.07
N GLN A 95 2.82 3.04 14.18
CA GLN A 95 3.47 4.00 13.29
C GLN A 95 3.63 3.43 11.88
N GLY A 96 3.38 4.27 10.87
CA GLY A 96 3.43 3.93 9.45
C GLY A 96 2.28 3.03 9.01
N ASP A 97 2.40 2.47 7.80
CA ASP A 97 1.36 1.64 7.17
C ASP A 97 1.59 0.14 7.32
N ALA A 98 2.46 -0.25 8.25
CA ALA A 98 2.80 -1.64 8.50
C ALA A 98 1.69 -2.38 9.26
N ILE A 99 1.70 -3.71 9.12
CA ILE A 99 0.82 -4.62 9.85
C ILE A 99 1.64 -5.60 10.67
N PHE A 100 1.05 -6.08 11.76
CA PHE A 100 1.50 -7.26 12.48
C PHE A 100 0.60 -8.44 12.16
N LEU A 101 1.20 -9.57 11.79
CA LEU A 101 0.54 -10.86 11.63
C LEU A 101 0.98 -11.77 12.77
N ALA A 102 0.06 -12.05 13.70
CA ALA A 102 0.28 -12.99 14.79
C ALA A 102 -0.31 -14.35 14.44
N TRP A 103 0.53 -15.38 14.39
CA TRP A 103 0.15 -16.72 13.94
C TRP A 103 0.98 -17.81 14.65
N ARG A 104 0.30 -18.79 15.24
CA ARG A 104 0.91 -19.95 15.96
C ARG A 104 1.97 -19.57 17.01
N GLY A 105 1.80 -18.43 17.66
CA GLY A 105 2.73 -17.93 18.68
C GLY A 105 3.90 -17.10 18.14
N TYR A 106 3.98 -16.90 16.82
CA TYR A 106 4.89 -15.95 16.18
C TYR A 106 4.16 -14.64 15.89
N VAL A 107 4.91 -13.54 15.84
CA VAL A 107 4.42 -12.24 15.40
C VAL A 107 5.40 -11.68 14.39
N PHE A 108 4.91 -11.44 13.17
CA PHE A 108 5.68 -10.88 12.08
C PHE A 108 5.25 -9.44 11.86
N ARG A 109 6.21 -8.55 11.64
CA ARG A 109 5.93 -7.21 11.14
C ARG A 109 6.11 -7.23 9.63
N TYR A 110 5.09 -6.76 8.90
CA TYR A 110 5.19 -6.53 7.47
C TYR A 110 5.00 -5.06 7.17
N ASP A 111 5.99 -4.45 6.53
CA ASP A 111 5.88 -3.07 6.05
C ASP A 111 5.12 -3.06 4.73
N ARG A 112 4.32 -2.02 4.49
CA ARG A 112 3.59 -1.90 3.23
C ARG A 112 4.55 -1.67 2.07
N CYS A 113 4.33 -2.37 0.97
CA CYS A 113 5.04 -2.09 -0.27
C CYS A 113 4.62 -0.71 -0.79
N PRO A 114 5.54 0.04 -1.44
CA PRO A 114 5.18 1.30 -2.08
C PRO A 114 4.10 1.07 -3.12
N ALA A 115 3.19 2.03 -3.27
CA ALA A 115 2.28 2.02 -4.39
C ALA A 115 3.09 2.05 -5.70
N PRO A 116 2.65 1.35 -6.77
CA PRO A 116 3.30 1.47 -8.06
C PRO A 116 3.35 2.95 -8.46
N GLU A 117 4.52 3.43 -8.88
CA GLU A 117 4.73 4.84 -9.24
C GLU A 117 3.68 5.27 -10.26
N GLY A 118 2.78 6.19 -9.86
CA GLY A 118 1.63 6.64 -10.65
C GLY A 118 0.26 6.41 -10.02
N ALA A 119 0.17 5.71 -8.87
CA ALA A 119 -1.08 5.54 -8.12
C ALA A 119 -1.27 6.55 -6.96
N SER A 120 -0.40 7.56 -6.86
CA SER A 120 -0.69 8.74 -6.06
C SER A 120 -1.82 9.48 -6.75
N ALA A 121 -3.00 9.52 -6.13
CA ALA A 121 -4.02 10.49 -6.50
C ALA A 121 -3.38 11.88 -6.38
N GLU A 122 -2.96 12.45 -7.51
CA GLU A 122 -2.63 13.86 -7.59
C GLU A 122 -3.82 14.61 -6.98
N PRO A 123 -3.61 15.49 -5.99
CA PRO A 123 -4.63 16.45 -5.64
C PRO A 123 -5.00 17.16 -6.93
N ALA A 124 -6.29 17.21 -7.27
CA ALA A 124 -6.76 18.02 -8.37
C ALA A 124 -6.48 19.49 -8.02
N ASP A 125 -5.29 19.98 -8.40
CA ASP A 125 -4.94 21.39 -8.45
C ASP A 125 -5.66 22.02 -9.65
N ASP A 126 -7.00 22.01 -9.62
CA ASP A 126 -7.85 22.83 -10.47
C ASP A 126 -8.18 24.14 -9.73
N ALA A 127 -7.13 24.92 -9.42
CA ALA A 127 -7.29 26.34 -9.14
C ALA A 127 -7.09 27.11 -10.46
N PRO A 128 -8.04 27.96 -10.89
CA PRO A 128 -7.84 28.78 -12.07
C PRO A 128 -6.64 29.71 -11.90
N ASP A 129 -5.74 29.70 -12.88
CA ASP A 129 -4.67 30.66 -13.07
C ASP A 129 -5.29 32.03 -13.40
N ASP A 130 -5.60 32.81 -12.38
CA ASP A 130 -5.96 34.22 -12.52
C ASP A 130 -4.67 35.00 -12.82
N GLY A 131 -4.28 34.98 -14.09
CA GLY A 131 -3.07 35.60 -14.61
C GLY A 131 -2.84 37.01 -14.07
N ALA A 132 -1.83 37.13 -13.19
CA ALA A 132 -1.27 38.41 -12.82
C ALA A 132 -0.31 38.87 -13.94
N PRO A 133 -0.38 40.14 -14.40
CA PRO A 133 0.54 40.63 -15.42
C PRO A 133 1.97 40.73 -14.87
N ASP A 134 2.90 40.21 -15.69
CA ASP A 134 4.35 40.31 -15.53
C ASP A 134 4.79 41.76 -15.77
N ASP A 135 4.90 42.54 -14.71
CA ASP A 135 5.49 43.88 -14.73
C ASP A 135 7.01 43.75 -14.77
N GLY A 136 7.53 43.56 -15.99
CA GLY A 136 8.95 43.44 -16.28
C GLY A 136 9.78 44.59 -15.67
N ALA A 137 10.66 44.24 -14.74
CA ALA A 137 11.73 45.11 -14.28
C ALA A 137 12.95 44.96 -15.19
N PRO A 138 13.58 46.06 -15.65
CA PRO A 138 14.80 45.99 -16.44
C PRO A 138 16.01 45.58 -15.58
N ASP A 139 16.77 44.63 -16.11
CA ASP A 139 18.05 44.15 -15.60
C ASP A 139 19.14 45.17 -15.99
N ASP A 140 19.47 46.08 -15.07
CA ASP A 140 20.58 47.03 -15.21
C ASP A 140 21.89 46.32 -14.89
N GLY A 141 22.55 45.83 -15.95
CA GLY A 141 23.88 45.24 -15.86
C GLY A 141 24.95 46.20 -15.33
N ALA A 142 25.87 45.66 -14.55
CA ALA A 142 27.19 46.25 -14.32
C ALA A 142 28.29 45.17 -14.39
N PRO A 143 29.48 45.47 -14.94
CA PRO A 143 30.49 44.47 -15.30
C PRO A 143 31.64 44.35 -14.29
N GLY A 144 32.20 43.13 -14.23
CA GLY A 144 33.65 42.85 -14.23
C GLY A 144 34.47 43.08 -12.95
N GLN A 145 35.05 42.00 -12.42
CA GLN A 145 36.49 41.96 -12.15
C GLN A 145 37.01 40.52 -12.13
N GLU A 146 37.79 40.19 -13.16
CA GLU A 146 38.79 39.12 -13.16
C GLU A 146 39.94 39.52 -12.22
N ASP A 147 40.50 38.56 -11.45
CA ASP A 147 41.93 38.22 -11.50
C ASP A 147 42.41 37.35 -10.32
N ALA A 148 42.87 36.15 -10.72
CA ALA A 148 44.20 35.58 -10.46
C ALA A 148 44.59 34.86 -9.15
N ALA A 149 45.30 33.73 -9.41
CA ALA A 149 46.32 33.02 -8.63
C ALA A 149 45.84 32.13 -7.46
N GLY A 150 46.22 30.85 -7.34
CA GLY A 150 47.14 29.98 -8.08
C GLY A 150 47.15 28.58 -7.41
N PRO A 151 47.82 27.57 -7.99
CA PRO A 151 47.84 26.21 -7.46
C PRO A 151 48.92 26.04 -6.38
N SER A 152 48.64 25.19 -5.38
CA SER A 152 49.66 24.66 -4.47
C SER A 152 49.64 23.14 -4.49
N ASP A 153 50.65 22.57 -5.14
CA ASP A 153 51.16 21.22 -4.93
C ASP A 153 51.49 20.94 -3.45
N ALA A 154 51.22 19.72 -2.97
CA ALA A 154 52.14 18.95 -2.10
C ALA A 154 51.65 17.49 -1.88
N ALA A 155 52.42 16.56 -2.44
CA ALA A 155 52.79 15.21 -1.95
C ALA A 155 51.69 14.16 -1.66
N ASP A 156 51.58 13.12 -2.50
CA ASP A 156 52.38 11.87 -2.39
C ASP A 156 52.56 11.22 -3.78
#